data_AF-A0A564J660-F1
#
_entry.id   AF-A0A564J660-F1
#
_cell.length_a   1.000
_cell.length_b   1.000
_cell.length_c   1.000
_cell.angle_alpha   90.00
_cell.angle_beta   90.00
_cell.angle_gamma   90.00
#
_symmetry.space_group_name_H-M   'P 1'
#
loop_
_entity.id
_entity.type
_entity.pdbx_description
1 polymer ?
#
loop_
_entity_poly.entity_id
_entity_poly.type
_entity_poly.pdbx_seq_one_letter_code
_entity_poly.pdbx_strand_id
1 'polypeptide(L)'
;MLINLPGLSVFILLAVIASAGDTASASQIIHPPKTENNEVLHRGDYARLIAEKGARLAKEPQNSTLRWALSQDELMNGNLAEAEQHLTPLLTIAAWKDSSSYAIGLIHYLRGQYTDAEKYFTNVEMSSAWYQKIRSGLLYVYYQTGQYAKAQTLMNSDTDLQHFSDSEQALLTLMKDFGDTKPYRPQWRGDKSVLPFISMNNLPVVSISVNGQPMNVFIDTGADLLVLNSVTAEKMGIKPVASYTGIYAGGKTAETRYSRLTHLGLGTVTLHDVPIDLAEFPPEWVFTDENTGETIEVDGILSTGVFHQFLTTMDYPGRQLVLEPRGGAISSVSATATEIPFILDGSHFMIVKGAVNGKEGVSLFLDSGLDDPEASILLQQGALDYVGIKRDKQGAYTPENSKGGLGGGGFEITRLSIDSVALGPLKQTSLTGLFGVLPEALYHTESGMILDGFLSHQFLRHYKWTIDFDSMVMTFQ
;
A
#
# COMPACT_ATOMS: atom_id res chain seq x y z
N MET A 1 0.13 -16.20 -47.35
CA MET A 1 -0.08 -14.83 -46.82
C MET A 1 -0.46 -14.99 -45.36
N LEU A 2 0.55 -15.11 -44.50
CA LEU A 2 0.42 -15.24 -43.05
C LEU A 2 0.39 -13.82 -42.50
N ILE A 3 -0.72 -13.44 -41.87
CA ILE A 3 -0.83 -12.17 -41.16
C ILE A 3 -0.16 -12.38 -39.81
N ASN A 4 0.98 -11.70 -39.60
CA ASN A 4 1.58 -11.51 -38.30
C ASN A 4 0.57 -10.82 -37.39
N LEU A 5 0.19 -11.48 -36.30
CA LEU A 5 -0.37 -10.81 -35.12
C LEU A 5 0.83 -10.28 -34.31
N PRO A 6 0.94 -8.96 -34.06
CA PRO A 6 2.00 -8.43 -33.20
C PRO A 6 1.80 -8.92 -31.76
N GLY A 7 2.90 -9.24 -31.10
CA GLY A 7 2.95 -9.87 -29.78
C GLY A 7 2.27 -9.06 -28.68
N LEU A 8 1.64 -9.78 -27.75
CA LEU A 8 1.18 -9.22 -26.49
C LEU A 8 2.37 -8.60 -25.76
N SER A 9 2.38 -7.27 -25.68
CA SER A 9 3.32 -6.54 -24.82
C SER A 9 2.87 -6.70 -23.37
N VAL A 10 3.76 -7.20 -22.52
CA VAL A 10 3.53 -7.28 -21.07
C VAL A 10 3.97 -5.96 -20.45
N PHE A 11 3.03 -5.24 -19.86
CA PHE A 11 3.28 -4.11 -18.99
C PHE A 11 3.33 -4.65 -17.56
N ILE A 12 4.20 -4.13 -16.69
CA ILE A 12 4.16 -4.35 -15.23
C ILE A 12 4.59 -3.05 -14.58
N LEU A 13 3.60 -2.26 -14.14
CA LEU A 13 3.82 -1.14 -13.26
C LEU A 13 3.71 -1.62 -11.81
N LEU A 14 4.67 -1.26 -10.97
CA LEU A 14 4.58 -1.48 -9.53
C LEU A 14 5.30 -0.32 -8.84
N ALA A 15 4.54 0.51 -8.12
CA ALA A 15 5.09 1.32 -7.07
C ALA A 15 5.07 0.46 -5.81
N VAL A 16 6.21 -0.08 -5.41
CA VAL A 16 6.40 -0.44 -4.01
C VAL A 16 7.31 0.65 -3.48
N ILE A 17 6.87 1.32 -2.42
CA ILE A 17 7.76 2.15 -1.63
C ILE A 17 8.23 1.24 -0.51
N ALA A 18 9.46 0.76 -0.61
CA ALA A 18 10.21 0.30 0.55
C ALA A 18 11.48 1.15 0.63
N SER A 19 11.79 1.73 1.79
CA SER A 19 13.00 2.54 1.95
C SER A 19 14.25 1.66 1.95
N ALA A 20 15.26 2.04 1.17
CA ALA A 20 16.59 1.47 1.31
C ALA A 20 17.25 1.98 2.60
N GLY A 21 17.11 1.22 3.69
CA GLY A 21 17.87 1.40 4.93
C GLY A 21 18.86 0.24 5.08
N ASP A 22 20.09 0.47 4.67
CA ASP A 22 21.19 -0.47 4.83
C ASP A 22 21.50 -0.73 6.30
N THR A 23 22.07 -1.90 6.53
CA THR A 23 22.56 -2.46 7.80
C THR A 23 23.04 -1.41 8.83
N ALA A 24 22.46 -1.48 10.04
CA ALA A 24 22.90 -0.80 11.27
C ALA A 24 22.41 0.64 11.52
N SER A 25 21.09 0.87 11.45
CA SER A 25 20.41 1.78 12.38
C SER A 25 19.03 1.22 12.70
N ALA A 26 18.36 1.71 13.74
CA ALA A 26 17.26 1.05 14.43
C ALA A 26 15.90 0.96 13.67
N SER A 27 15.90 0.90 12.34
CA SER A 27 14.79 0.41 11.51
C SER A 27 14.95 -1.09 11.25
N GLN A 28 15.02 -1.89 12.32
CA GLN A 28 14.73 -3.30 12.17
C GLN A 28 13.24 -3.42 11.84
N ILE A 29 12.95 -3.53 10.54
CA ILE A 29 11.99 -4.51 10.01
C ILE A 29 11.98 -5.65 11.02
N ILE A 30 10.82 -6.03 11.53
CA ILE A 30 10.72 -7.27 12.29
C ILE A 30 11.13 -8.35 11.29
N HIS A 31 12.43 -8.65 11.22
CA HIS A 31 12.92 -9.75 10.43
C HIS A 31 12.19 -10.96 11.00
N PRO A 32 11.47 -11.74 10.17
CA PRO A 32 10.87 -12.95 10.66
C PRO A 32 11.97 -13.74 11.37
N PRO A 33 11.71 -14.30 12.57
CA PRO A 33 12.68 -15.14 13.24
C PRO A 33 13.15 -16.20 12.25
N LYS A 34 14.43 -16.11 11.86
CA LYS A 34 15.08 -17.14 11.07
C LYS A 34 15.15 -18.40 11.93
N THR A 35 14.77 -19.54 11.38
CA THR A 35 15.02 -20.82 12.04
C THR A 35 16.53 -20.97 12.31
N GLU A 36 16.93 -21.92 13.18
CA GLU A 36 18.35 -22.27 13.38
C GLU A 36 19.07 -22.63 12.06
N ASN A 37 18.31 -22.88 10.98
CA ASN A 37 18.80 -23.22 9.63
C ASN A 37 18.67 -22.10 8.59
N ASN A 38 18.35 -20.85 8.96
CA ASN A 38 18.16 -19.71 8.04
C ASN A 38 17.00 -19.85 7.02
N GLU A 39 16.01 -20.71 7.26
CA GLU A 39 14.81 -20.78 6.41
C GLU A 39 13.82 -19.66 6.77
N VAL A 40 13.31 -18.96 5.75
CA VAL A 40 12.26 -17.94 5.91
C VAL A 40 10.93 -18.64 6.17
N LEU A 41 10.28 -18.30 7.28
CA LEU A 41 8.97 -18.85 7.62
C LEU A 41 7.87 -18.23 6.76
N HIS A 42 6.93 -19.06 6.31
CA HIS A 42 5.78 -18.61 5.53
C HIS A 42 4.46 -18.81 6.28
N ARG A 43 3.35 -18.36 5.70
CA ARG A 43 2.01 -18.41 6.30
C ARG A 43 1.66 -19.79 6.88
N GLY A 44 1.97 -20.85 6.14
CA GLY A 44 1.72 -22.23 6.57
C GLY A 44 2.51 -22.64 7.83
N ASP A 45 3.70 -22.08 8.02
CA ASP A 45 4.53 -22.33 9.20
C ASP A 45 4.01 -21.55 10.41
N TYR A 46 3.69 -20.28 10.24
CA TYR A 46 3.10 -19.47 11.33
C TYR A 46 1.76 -20.02 11.79
N ALA A 47 0.90 -20.47 10.88
CA ALA A 47 -0.37 -21.12 11.27
C ALA A 47 -0.14 -22.33 12.20
N ARG A 48 0.93 -23.11 11.97
CA ARG A 48 1.30 -24.25 12.82
C ARG A 48 1.85 -23.79 14.17
N LEU A 49 2.77 -22.83 14.15
CA LEU A 49 3.37 -22.26 15.37
C LEU A 49 2.32 -21.62 16.29
N ILE A 50 1.36 -20.90 15.71
CA ILE A 50 0.22 -20.31 16.41
C ILE A 50 -0.58 -21.40 17.11
N ALA A 51 -0.96 -22.47 16.41
CA ALA A 51 -1.73 -23.57 16.98
C ALA A 51 -0.97 -24.25 18.14
N GLU A 52 0.33 -24.51 17.97
CA GLU A 52 1.19 -25.13 18.98
C GLU A 52 1.36 -24.24 20.23
N LYS A 53 1.70 -22.96 20.03
CA LYS A 53 1.88 -21.99 21.12
C LYS A 53 0.56 -21.71 21.84
N GLY A 54 -0.55 -21.62 21.11
CA GLY A 54 -1.90 -21.48 21.68
C GLY A 54 -2.28 -22.66 22.58
N ALA A 55 -2.07 -23.89 22.12
CA ALA A 55 -2.32 -25.10 22.92
C ALA A 55 -1.45 -25.18 24.19
N ARG A 56 -0.20 -24.70 24.11
CA ARG A 56 0.69 -24.60 25.27
C ARG A 56 0.26 -23.50 26.23
N LEU A 57 -0.08 -22.31 25.73
CA LEU A 57 -0.51 -21.18 26.53
C LEU A 57 -1.80 -21.49 27.29
N ALA A 58 -2.70 -22.30 26.72
CA ALA A 58 -3.89 -22.79 27.41
C ALA A 58 -3.55 -23.62 28.68
N LYS A 59 -2.42 -24.33 28.69
CA LYS A 59 -1.91 -25.08 29.85
C LYS A 59 -1.09 -24.21 30.79
N GLU A 60 -0.49 -23.15 30.29
CA GLU A 60 0.39 -22.23 31.00
C GLU A 60 -0.10 -20.77 30.91
N PRO A 61 -1.32 -20.43 31.39
CA PRO A 61 -1.95 -19.14 31.09
C PRO A 61 -1.19 -17.92 31.65
N GLN A 62 -0.32 -18.13 32.65
CA GLN A 62 0.51 -17.10 33.27
C GLN A 62 1.87 -16.91 32.59
N ASN A 63 2.17 -17.67 31.52
CA ASN A 63 3.45 -17.58 30.82
C ASN A 63 3.47 -16.37 29.87
N SER A 64 3.94 -15.22 30.38
CA SER A 64 3.99 -13.97 29.62
C SER A 64 4.92 -14.02 28.40
N THR A 65 6.04 -14.73 28.51
CA THR A 65 6.99 -14.89 27.39
C THR A 65 6.34 -15.67 26.25
N LEU A 66 5.63 -16.77 26.56
CA LEU A 66 4.89 -17.54 25.56
C LEU A 66 3.75 -16.73 24.96
N ARG A 67 3.04 -15.95 25.78
CA ARG A 67 1.96 -15.06 25.33
C ARG A 67 2.46 -14.00 24.35
N TRP A 68 3.59 -13.37 24.65
CA TRP A 68 4.24 -12.43 23.73
C TRP A 68 4.65 -13.13 22.43
N ALA A 69 5.31 -14.28 22.52
CA ALA A 69 5.74 -15.01 21.33
C ALA A 69 4.57 -15.45 20.44
N LEU A 70 3.42 -15.79 21.04
CA LEU A 70 2.20 -16.08 20.30
C LEU A 70 1.64 -14.83 19.64
N SER A 71 1.56 -13.69 20.35
CA SER A 71 1.03 -12.46 19.75
C SER A 71 1.85 -11.97 18.57
N GLN A 72 3.18 -12.15 18.59
CA GLN A 72 4.04 -11.80 17.46
C GLN A 72 3.77 -12.68 16.23
N ASP A 73 3.56 -13.98 16.42
CA ASP A 73 3.19 -14.87 15.32
C ASP A 73 1.81 -14.52 14.74
N GLU A 74 0.83 -14.20 15.61
CA GLU A 74 -0.50 -13.77 15.19
C GLU A 74 -0.41 -12.48 14.36
N LEU A 75 0.37 -11.49 14.81
CA LEU A 75 0.64 -10.26 14.05
C LEU A 75 1.25 -10.57 12.69
N MET A 76 2.33 -11.34 12.66
CA MET A 76 3.01 -11.74 11.42
C MET A 76 2.06 -12.43 10.43
N ASN A 77 1.13 -13.24 10.93
CA ASN A 77 0.12 -13.92 10.11
C ASN A 77 -1.07 -13.01 9.71
N GLY A 78 -1.17 -11.82 10.29
CA GLY A 78 -2.24 -10.83 10.07
C GLY A 78 -3.50 -11.07 10.89
N ASN A 79 -3.41 -11.83 11.98
CA ASN A 79 -4.49 -12.14 12.92
C ASN A 79 -4.53 -11.07 14.01
N LEU A 80 -4.92 -9.85 13.63
CA LEU A 80 -4.77 -8.67 14.48
C LEU A 80 -5.62 -8.74 15.76
N ALA A 81 -6.79 -9.39 15.73
CA ALA A 81 -7.68 -9.46 16.89
C ALA A 81 -7.13 -10.41 17.96
N GLU A 82 -6.65 -11.57 17.52
CA GLU A 82 -6.00 -12.58 18.35
C GLU A 82 -4.71 -12.02 18.95
N ALA A 83 -3.91 -11.31 18.14
CA ALA A 83 -2.72 -10.61 18.61
C ALA A 83 -3.04 -9.62 19.74
N GLU A 84 -4.01 -8.72 19.55
CA GLU A 84 -4.43 -7.74 20.55
C GLU A 84 -4.94 -8.40 21.84
N GLN A 85 -5.73 -9.47 21.70
CA GLN A 85 -6.22 -10.24 22.84
C GLN A 85 -5.05 -10.83 23.66
N HIS A 86 -4.00 -11.29 23.01
CA HIS A 86 -2.80 -11.80 23.68
C HIS A 86 -1.92 -10.69 24.26
N LEU A 87 -1.88 -9.51 23.65
CA LEU A 87 -1.07 -8.37 24.12
C LEU A 87 -1.69 -7.65 25.32
N THR A 88 -3.02 -7.57 25.39
CA THR A 88 -3.72 -6.78 26.41
C THR A 88 -3.31 -7.13 27.86
N PRO A 89 -3.21 -8.42 28.27
CA PRO A 89 -2.74 -8.78 29.62
C PRO A 89 -1.28 -8.41 29.90
N LEU A 90 -0.46 -8.20 28.86
CA LEU A 90 0.95 -7.86 28.99
C LEU A 90 1.18 -6.37 29.29
N LEU A 91 0.19 -5.50 29.03
CA LEU A 91 0.25 -4.06 29.35
C LEU A 91 0.46 -3.79 30.85
N THR A 92 0.03 -4.68 31.73
CA THR A 92 0.18 -4.53 33.18
C THR A 92 1.49 -5.09 33.72
N ILE A 93 2.34 -5.67 32.86
CA ILE A 93 3.60 -6.31 33.26
C ILE A 93 4.76 -5.42 32.82
N ALA A 94 5.52 -4.88 33.78
CA ALA A 94 6.55 -3.87 33.51
C ALA A 94 7.54 -4.26 32.39
N ALA A 95 7.95 -5.53 32.34
CA ALA A 95 8.88 -6.03 31.32
C ALA A 95 8.31 -6.04 29.89
N TRP A 96 6.99 -6.02 29.72
CA TRP A 96 6.29 -6.14 28.43
C TRP A 96 5.44 -4.92 28.08
N LYS A 97 5.27 -3.99 29.02
CA LYS A 97 4.36 -2.85 28.89
C LYS A 97 4.61 -2.05 27.62
N ASP A 98 5.85 -1.62 27.38
CA ASP A 98 6.18 -0.74 26.26
C ASP A 98 6.10 -1.46 24.91
N SER A 99 6.60 -2.71 24.85
CA SER A 99 6.53 -3.54 23.63
C SER A 99 5.07 -3.86 23.27
N SER A 100 4.24 -4.11 24.27
CA SER A 100 2.80 -4.35 24.08
C SER A 100 2.06 -3.07 23.71
N SER A 101 2.43 -1.93 24.28
CA SER A 101 1.86 -0.62 23.91
C SER A 101 2.17 -0.30 22.45
N TYR A 102 3.42 -0.49 22.01
CA TYR A 102 3.77 -0.32 20.59
C TYR A 102 2.96 -1.25 19.69
N ALA A 103 2.93 -2.56 19.99
CA ALA A 103 2.26 -3.55 19.16
C ALA A 103 0.74 -3.31 19.07
N ILE A 104 0.09 -2.95 20.17
CA ILE A 104 -1.34 -2.59 20.17
C ILE A 104 -1.57 -1.28 19.42
N GLY A 105 -0.72 -0.26 19.61
CA GLY A 105 -0.78 0.99 18.85
C GLY A 105 -0.68 0.76 17.33
N LEU A 106 0.20 -0.15 16.90
CA LEU A 106 0.33 -0.58 15.52
C LEU A 106 -0.95 -1.28 15.01
N ILE A 107 -1.55 -2.18 15.79
CA ILE A 107 -2.84 -2.83 15.43
C ILE A 107 -3.94 -1.77 15.21
N HIS A 108 -4.06 -0.80 16.10
CA HIS A 108 -5.02 0.30 15.94
C HIS A 108 -4.71 1.14 14.71
N TYR A 109 -3.44 1.45 14.44
CA TYR A 109 -3.03 2.17 13.23
C TYR A 109 -3.48 1.44 11.96
N LEU A 110 -3.17 0.14 11.85
CA LEU A 110 -3.53 -0.70 10.71
C LEU A 110 -5.05 -0.73 10.46
N ARG A 111 -5.85 -0.65 11.52
CA ARG A 111 -7.32 -0.62 11.47
C ARG A 111 -7.92 0.78 11.31
N GLY A 112 -7.11 1.80 10.98
CA GLY A 112 -7.58 3.18 10.86
C GLY A 112 -8.02 3.84 12.18
N GLN A 113 -7.77 3.21 13.32
CA GLN A 113 -8.16 3.68 14.66
C GLN A 113 -7.10 4.65 15.22
N TYR A 114 -6.80 5.71 14.47
CA TYR A 114 -5.64 6.58 14.71
C TYR A 114 -5.67 7.28 16.07
N THR A 115 -6.86 7.61 16.60
CA THR A 115 -6.98 8.21 17.94
C THR A 115 -6.55 7.25 19.04
N ASP A 116 -6.83 5.95 18.89
CA ASP A 116 -6.39 4.95 19.86
C ASP A 116 -4.91 4.60 19.67
N ALA A 117 -4.45 4.49 18.41
CA ALA A 117 -3.03 4.36 18.10
C ALA A 117 -2.19 5.46 18.75
N GLU A 118 -2.62 6.73 18.63
CA GLU A 118 -1.95 7.88 19.26
C GLU A 118 -1.82 7.70 20.78
N LYS A 119 -2.90 7.29 21.47
CA LYS A 119 -2.88 7.07 22.93
C LYS A 119 -1.85 6.03 23.35
N TYR A 120 -1.75 4.93 22.60
CA TYR A 120 -0.77 3.87 22.88
C TYR A 120 0.67 4.33 22.62
N PHE A 121 0.88 5.21 21.66
CA PHE A 121 2.21 5.75 21.36
C PHE A 121 2.65 6.91 22.28
N THR A 122 1.73 7.70 22.85
CA THR A 122 2.12 8.89 23.65
C THR A 122 2.71 8.60 25.03
N ASN A 123 2.56 7.38 25.57
CA ASN A 123 2.80 7.10 26.99
C ASN A 123 4.13 6.37 27.29
N VAL A 124 5.16 6.57 26.46
CA VAL A 124 6.45 5.86 26.60
C VAL A 124 7.61 6.79 26.91
N GLU A 125 8.42 6.40 27.89
CA GLU A 125 9.60 7.14 28.34
C GLU A 125 10.70 7.13 27.28
N MET A 126 11.49 8.22 27.22
CA MET A 126 12.65 8.34 26.32
C MET A 126 13.72 7.26 26.52
N SER A 127 13.80 6.70 27.73
CA SER A 127 14.71 5.62 28.11
C SER A 127 14.30 4.25 27.55
N SER A 128 13.07 4.12 27.05
CA SER A 128 12.55 2.84 26.55
C SER A 128 13.27 2.41 25.28
N ALA A 129 13.59 1.12 25.19
CA ALA A 129 14.11 0.51 23.96
C ALA A 129 13.12 0.61 22.78
N TRP A 130 11.84 0.90 23.04
CA TRP A 130 10.78 1.04 22.04
C TRP A 130 10.52 2.49 21.64
N TYR A 131 11.20 3.46 22.28
CA TYR A 131 10.93 4.87 22.10
C TYR A 131 10.99 5.30 20.63
N GLN A 132 12.03 4.90 19.88
CA GLN A 132 12.17 5.30 18.48
C GLN A 132 11.08 4.70 17.58
N LYS A 133 10.76 3.41 17.75
CA LYS A 133 9.66 2.77 17.01
C LYS A 133 8.31 3.44 17.26
N ILE A 134 8.10 3.90 18.48
CA ILE A 134 6.89 4.63 18.88
C ILE A 134 6.85 6.04 18.26
N ARG A 135 7.99 6.71 18.12
CA ARG A 135 8.08 7.99 17.41
C ARG A 135 7.77 7.84 15.93
N SER A 136 8.26 6.78 15.27
CA SER A 136 7.82 6.42 13.92
C SER A 136 6.31 6.20 13.85
N GLY A 137 5.74 5.46 14.80
CA GLY A 137 4.28 5.27 14.88
C GLY A 137 3.49 6.59 14.97
N LEU A 138 3.97 7.54 15.78
CA LEU A 138 3.37 8.88 15.87
C LEU A 138 3.53 9.69 14.57
N LEU A 139 4.67 9.59 13.87
CA LEU A 139 4.87 10.23 12.56
C LEU A 139 3.75 9.82 11.60
N TYR A 140 3.53 8.51 11.45
CA TYR A 140 2.49 7.98 10.57
C TYR A 140 1.08 8.33 11.04
N VAL A 141 0.79 8.28 12.34
CA VAL A 141 -0.51 8.75 12.87
C VAL A 141 -0.77 10.22 12.50
N TYR A 142 0.23 11.09 12.69
CA TYR A 142 0.10 12.51 12.35
C TYR A 142 -0.01 12.74 10.85
N TYR A 143 0.67 11.92 10.04
CA TYR A 143 0.54 11.93 8.59
C TYR A 143 -0.90 11.59 8.17
N GLN A 144 -1.42 10.43 8.59
CA GLN A 144 -2.75 9.95 8.21
C GLN A 144 -3.89 10.88 8.66
N THR A 145 -3.73 11.52 9.81
CA THR A 145 -4.73 12.43 10.38
C THR A 145 -4.58 13.89 9.93
N GLY A 146 -3.55 14.19 9.13
CA GLY A 146 -3.22 15.55 8.70
C GLY A 146 -2.80 16.49 9.84
N GLN A 147 -2.37 15.94 10.98
CA GLN A 147 -1.92 16.70 12.16
C GLN A 147 -0.46 17.16 12.03
N TYR A 148 -0.11 17.81 10.90
CA TYR A 148 1.29 18.14 10.57
C TYR A 148 1.95 19.09 11.57
N ALA A 149 1.17 19.97 12.22
CA ALA A 149 1.67 20.82 13.29
C ALA A 149 2.25 20.01 14.48
N LYS A 150 1.72 18.82 14.78
CA LYS A 150 2.27 17.94 15.83
C LYS A 150 3.60 17.30 15.43
N ALA A 151 3.89 17.17 14.13
CA ALA A 151 5.16 16.63 13.65
C ALA A 151 6.33 17.60 13.90
N GLN A 152 6.07 18.91 14.02
CA GLN A 152 7.09 19.93 14.31
C GLN A 152 7.88 19.64 15.58
N THR A 153 7.22 19.10 16.62
CA THR A 153 7.78 18.80 17.94
C THR A 153 7.94 17.31 18.21
N LEU A 154 7.82 16.47 17.17
CA LEU A 154 7.87 15.01 17.33
C LEU A 154 9.24 14.53 17.85
N MET A 155 10.31 15.21 17.43
CA MET A 155 11.69 14.87 17.75
C MET A 155 12.27 15.87 18.75
N ASN A 156 13.01 15.38 19.75
CA ASN A 156 13.60 16.24 20.78
C ASN A 156 14.99 16.77 20.40
N SER A 157 15.67 16.10 19.48
CA SER A 157 17.03 16.43 19.06
C SER A 157 17.33 15.95 17.64
N ASP A 158 18.39 16.48 17.04
CA ASP A 158 18.89 16.00 15.75
C ASP A 158 19.44 14.57 15.84
N THR A 159 19.86 14.12 17.02
CA THR A 159 20.28 12.73 17.25
C THR A 159 19.11 11.76 17.18
N ASP A 160 17.91 12.17 17.61
CA ASP A 160 16.70 11.34 17.45
C ASP A 160 16.39 11.11 15.97
N LEU A 161 16.63 12.12 15.11
CA LEU A 161 16.36 12.02 13.67
C LEU A 161 17.16 10.91 12.98
N GLN A 162 18.36 10.59 13.47
CA GLN A 162 19.21 9.55 12.87
C GLN A 162 18.65 8.12 13.06
N HIS A 163 17.64 7.95 13.92
CA HIS A 163 16.96 6.67 14.10
C HIS A 163 15.80 6.46 13.12
N PHE A 164 15.33 7.52 12.46
CA PHE A 164 14.36 7.41 11.38
C PHE A 164 15.04 6.93 10.10
N SER A 165 14.33 6.13 9.31
CA SER A 165 14.74 5.82 7.95
C SER A 165 14.82 7.10 7.10
N ASP A 166 15.50 7.04 5.96
CA ASP A 166 15.58 8.17 5.03
C ASP A 166 14.17 8.62 4.57
N SER A 167 13.24 7.68 4.36
CA SER A 167 11.86 8.00 4.00
C SER A 167 11.10 8.69 5.14
N GLU A 168 11.29 8.25 6.39
CA GLU A 168 10.68 8.87 7.56
C GLU A 168 11.23 10.28 7.83
N GLN A 169 12.55 10.49 7.64
CA GLN A 169 13.17 11.81 7.72
C GLN A 169 12.64 12.74 6.63
N ALA A 170 12.51 12.24 5.40
CA ALA A 170 11.96 13.00 4.28
C ALA A 170 10.47 13.35 4.51
N LEU A 171 9.68 12.39 5.02
CA LEU A 171 8.27 12.60 5.36
C LEU A 171 8.11 13.63 6.48
N LEU A 172 8.92 13.53 7.53
CA LEU A 172 8.93 14.53 8.61
C LEU A 172 9.30 15.92 8.07
N THR A 173 10.26 16.01 7.15
CA THR A 173 10.65 17.28 6.51
C THR A 173 9.51 17.85 5.68
N LEU A 174 8.82 17.03 4.88
CA LEU A 174 7.61 17.42 4.15
C LEU A 174 6.53 17.93 5.11
N MET A 175 6.23 17.20 6.19
CA MET A 175 5.22 17.63 7.15
C MET A 175 5.61 18.95 7.84
N LYS A 176 6.91 19.15 8.10
CA LYS A 176 7.42 20.40 8.68
C LYS A 176 7.27 21.59 7.73
N ASP A 177 7.46 21.40 6.42
CA ASP A 177 7.29 22.43 5.40
C ASP A 177 5.87 23.03 5.37
N PHE A 178 4.86 22.28 5.81
CA PHE A 178 3.49 22.80 5.90
C PHE A 178 3.28 23.81 7.03
N GLY A 179 4.17 23.85 8.04
CA GLY A 179 3.98 24.67 9.23
C GLY A 179 2.67 24.33 9.94
N ASP A 180 1.84 25.35 10.15
CA ASP A 180 0.50 25.22 10.75
C ASP A 180 -0.61 24.92 9.71
N THR A 181 -0.24 24.79 8.43
CA THR A 181 -1.20 24.54 7.36
C THR A 181 -1.70 23.10 7.41
N LYS A 182 -3.02 22.90 7.53
CA LYS A 182 -3.63 21.57 7.36
C LYS A 182 -3.61 21.16 5.88
N PRO A 183 -3.05 20.00 5.51
CA PRO A 183 -3.06 19.53 4.11
C PRO A 183 -4.48 19.17 3.63
N TYR A 184 -4.65 19.04 2.32
CA TYR A 184 -5.83 18.48 1.66
C TYR A 184 -7.17 19.16 2.03
N ARG A 185 -7.21 20.48 2.17
CA ARG A 185 -8.49 21.16 2.51
C ARG A 185 -9.42 21.14 1.29
N PRO A 186 -10.59 20.49 1.34
CA PRO A 186 -11.47 20.39 0.18
C PRO A 186 -12.36 21.63 0.04
N GLN A 187 -12.55 22.06 -1.20
CA GLN A 187 -13.53 23.07 -1.59
C GLN A 187 -14.43 22.49 -2.68
N TRP A 188 -15.69 22.24 -2.33
CA TRP A 188 -16.70 21.66 -3.21
C TRP A 188 -17.52 22.73 -3.94
N ARG A 189 -17.83 22.45 -5.21
CA ARG A 189 -18.82 23.21 -6.02
C ARG A 189 -20.09 22.41 -6.32
N GLY A 190 -20.22 21.22 -5.73
CA GLY A 190 -21.38 20.33 -5.84
C GLY A 190 -21.28 19.21 -4.79
N ASP A 191 -22.29 18.34 -4.73
CA ASP A 191 -22.37 17.30 -3.70
C ASP A 191 -21.43 16.11 -3.95
N LYS A 192 -20.95 15.97 -5.19
CA LYS A 192 -19.95 14.99 -5.62
C LYS A 192 -19.17 15.50 -6.83
N SER A 193 -18.05 14.83 -7.12
CA SER A 193 -17.27 15.04 -8.33
C SER A 193 -17.19 13.74 -9.13
N VAL A 194 -17.22 13.87 -10.46
CA VAL A 194 -17.15 12.73 -11.39
C VAL A 194 -16.09 13.07 -12.42
N LEU A 195 -15.08 12.20 -12.52
CA LEU A 195 -14.00 12.28 -13.50
C LEU A 195 -14.15 11.12 -14.47
N PRO A 196 -14.57 11.36 -15.73
CA PRO A 196 -14.68 10.30 -16.73
C PRO A 196 -13.30 9.77 -17.10
N PHE A 197 -13.21 8.47 -17.37
CA PHE A 197 -11.98 7.86 -17.89
C PHE A 197 -11.79 8.27 -19.35
N ILE A 198 -10.70 8.98 -19.63
CA ILE A 198 -10.30 9.35 -20.99
C ILE A 198 -9.69 8.17 -21.74
N SER A 199 -9.11 7.21 -21.01
CA SER A 199 -8.66 5.94 -21.55
C SER A 199 -8.75 4.82 -20.53
N MET A 200 -8.90 3.60 -21.02
CA MET A 200 -8.70 2.36 -20.27
C MET A 200 -7.85 1.34 -21.03
N ASN A 201 -7.19 1.75 -22.12
CA ASN A 201 -6.11 0.96 -22.69
C ASN A 201 -4.95 0.99 -21.70
N ASN A 202 -4.72 -0.12 -21.01
CA ASN A 202 -3.89 -0.26 -19.80
C ASN A 202 -4.63 0.18 -18.53
N LEU A 203 -4.16 1.23 -17.85
CA LEU A 203 -4.76 1.74 -16.63
C LEU A 203 -5.76 2.87 -16.91
N PRO A 204 -6.76 3.11 -16.03
CA PRO A 204 -7.70 4.20 -16.22
C PRO A 204 -6.99 5.54 -16.13
N VAL A 205 -7.14 6.36 -17.16
CA VAL A 205 -6.60 7.73 -17.20
C VAL A 205 -7.73 8.72 -16.99
N VAL A 206 -7.49 9.76 -16.20
CA VAL A 206 -8.41 10.89 -15.98
C VAL A 206 -7.70 12.23 -16.17
N SER A 207 -8.47 13.27 -16.45
CA SER A 207 -7.96 14.64 -16.50
C SER A 207 -8.18 15.35 -15.16
N ILE A 208 -7.13 15.98 -14.64
CA ILE A 208 -7.10 16.77 -13.41
C ILE A 208 -6.57 18.17 -13.70
N SER A 209 -6.63 19.08 -12.72
CA SER A 209 -5.98 20.39 -12.80
C SER A 209 -4.94 20.56 -11.69
N VAL A 210 -3.69 20.82 -12.05
CA VAL A 210 -2.61 21.10 -11.10
C VAL A 210 -2.27 22.58 -11.20
N ASN A 211 -2.45 23.34 -10.12
CA ASN A 211 -2.24 24.79 -10.08
C ASN A 211 -2.90 25.55 -11.26
N GLY A 212 -4.06 25.07 -11.73
CA GLY A 212 -4.83 25.65 -12.83
C GLY A 212 -4.48 25.13 -14.23
N GLN A 213 -3.47 24.28 -14.38
CA GLN A 213 -3.11 23.65 -15.65
C GLN A 213 -3.75 22.26 -15.78
N PRO A 214 -4.39 21.92 -16.90
CA PRO A 214 -4.93 20.56 -17.11
C PRO A 214 -3.79 19.57 -17.30
N MET A 215 -3.92 18.39 -16.69
CA MET A 215 -2.95 17.29 -16.79
C MET A 215 -3.70 15.97 -16.82
N ASN A 216 -3.17 14.98 -17.54
CA ASN A 216 -3.70 13.63 -17.49
C ASN A 216 -2.89 12.79 -16.50
N VAL A 217 -3.59 11.99 -15.72
CA VAL A 217 -3.01 11.09 -14.71
C VAL A 217 -3.67 9.72 -14.82
N PHE A 218 -2.90 8.66 -14.63
CA PHE A 218 -3.48 7.33 -14.43
C PHE A 218 -3.75 7.07 -12.96
N ILE A 219 -4.63 6.12 -12.66
CA ILE A 219 -5.07 5.81 -11.30
C ILE A 219 -4.31 4.60 -10.74
N ASP A 220 -3.74 4.76 -9.55
CA ASP A 220 -2.88 3.76 -8.91
C ASP A 220 -3.01 3.76 -7.38
N THR A 221 -3.57 2.70 -6.80
CA THR A 221 -3.60 2.51 -5.35
C THR A 221 -2.28 1.99 -4.77
N GLY A 222 -1.33 1.61 -5.62
CA GLY A 222 0.07 1.26 -5.39
C GLY A 222 0.96 2.41 -4.94
N ALA A 223 0.52 3.66 -5.12
CA ALA A 223 1.27 4.83 -4.68
C ALA A 223 0.57 5.57 -3.52
N ASP A 224 1.37 6.26 -2.72
CA ASP A 224 0.89 7.07 -1.60
C ASP A 224 0.35 8.42 -2.09
N LEU A 225 1.24 9.37 -2.39
CA LEU A 225 0.87 10.71 -2.79
C LEU A 225 0.50 10.77 -4.27
N LEU A 226 -0.13 11.88 -4.68
CA LEU A 226 -0.18 12.23 -6.11
C LEU A 226 1.26 12.34 -6.61
N VAL A 227 1.63 11.53 -7.60
CA VAL A 227 2.96 11.56 -8.19
C VAL A 227 2.90 12.42 -9.44
N LEU A 228 3.81 13.38 -9.59
CA LEU A 228 3.98 14.15 -10.82
C LEU A 228 5.31 13.82 -11.48
N ASN A 229 5.30 13.78 -12.81
CA ASN A 229 6.53 13.71 -13.60
C ASN A 229 7.40 14.93 -13.28
N SER A 230 8.63 14.66 -12.88
CA SER A 230 9.61 15.67 -12.47
C SER A 230 9.88 16.74 -13.53
N VAL A 231 9.92 16.36 -14.80
CA VAL A 231 10.14 17.29 -15.92
C VAL A 231 8.98 18.27 -16.05
N THR A 232 7.75 17.77 -15.90
CA THR A 232 6.54 18.60 -15.97
C THR A 232 6.42 19.50 -14.74
N ALA A 233 6.72 18.97 -13.55
CA ALA A 233 6.72 19.74 -12.31
C ALA A 233 7.75 20.89 -12.33
N GLU A 234 8.95 20.66 -12.87
CA GLU A 234 9.99 21.69 -13.02
C GLU A 234 9.55 22.84 -13.94
N LYS A 235 8.91 22.53 -15.08
CA LYS A 235 8.33 23.54 -15.99
C LYS A 235 7.26 24.39 -15.31
N MET A 236 6.56 23.82 -14.32
CA MET A 236 5.55 24.51 -13.51
C MET A 236 6.15 25.27 -12.31
N GLY A 237 7.47 25.20 -12.11
CA GLY A 237 8.16 25.84 -10.99
C GLY A 237 7.96 25.17 -9.64
N ILE A 238 7.47 23.92 -9.62
CA ILE A 238 7.30 23.12 -8.41
C ILE A 238 8.67 22.61 -7.96
N LYS A 239 9.04 22.87 -6.70
CA LYS A 239 10.36 22.53 -6.16
C LYS A 239 10.27 21.44 -5.11
N PRO A 240 11.20 20.48 -5.08
CA PRO A 240 11.24 19.49 -4.01
C PRO A 240 11.62 20.14 -2.68
N VAL A 241 11.10 19.58 -1.58
CA VAL A 241 11.39 20.01 -0.19
C VAL A 241 12.16 18.95 0.59
N ALA A 242 12.04 17.67 0.19
CA ALA A 242 12.78 16.55 0.74
C ALA A 242 12.91 15.45 -0.32
N SER A 243 13.82 14.50 -0.13
CA SER A 243 13.94 13.34 -0.99
C SER A 243 14.40 12.11 -0.23
N TYR A 244 14.12 10.94 -0.81
CA TYR A 244 14.59 9.65 -0.34
C TYR A 244 14.73 8.70 -1.53
N THR A 245 15.45 7.60 -1.35
CA THR A 245 15.55 6.53 -2.37
C THR A 245 14.58 5.40 -2.02
N GLY A 246 13.61 5.15 -2.89
CA GLY A 246 12.65 4.05 -2.78
C GLY A 246 13.14 2.80 -3.52
N ILE A 247 12.62 1.63 -3.12
CA ILE A 247 12.82 0.33 -3.76
C ILE A 247 11.51 -0.14 -4.40
N TYR A 248 11.51 -0.29 -5.72
CA TYR A 248 10.39 -0.64 -6.59
C TYR A 248 10.48 -2.08 -7.12
N ALA A 249 9.61 -2.42 -8.08
CA ALA A 249 9.63 -3.72 -8.75
C ALA A 249 11.03 -4.14 -9.22
N GLY A 250 11.29 -5.45 -9.12
CA GLY A 250 12.59 -6.06 -9.41
C GLY A 250 13.69 -5.69 -8.41
N GLY A 251 13.36 -5.05 -7.28
CA GLY A 251 14.34 -4.53 -6.32
C GLY A 251 15.11 -3.32 -6.84
N LYS A 252 14.56 -2.62 -7.83
CA LYS A 252 15.17 -1.44 -8.46
C LYS A 252 14.97 -0.22 -7.57
N THR A 253 15.89 0.74 -7.65
CA THR A 253 15.82 1.94 -6.82
C THR A 253 15.69 3.18 -7.67
N ALA A 254 14.89 4.14 -7.22
CA ALA A 254 14.83 5.49 -7.79
C ALA A 254 14.63 6.52 -6.67
N GLU A 255 15.08 7.76 -6.95
CA GLU A 255 14.83 8.88 -6.06
C GLU A 255 13.35 9.29 -6.16
N THR A 256 12.70 9.45 -5.02
CA THR A 256 11.42 10.14 -4.89
C THR A 256 11.65 11.43 -4.13
N ARG A 257 11.02 12.51 -4.58
CA ARG A 257 11.16 13.82 -3.96
C ARG A 257 9.80 14.36 -3.56
N TYR A 258 9.64 14.72 -2.30
CA TYR A 258 8.42 15.31 -1.80
C TYR A 258 8.31 16.79 -2.20
N SER A 259 7.09 17.24 -2.45
CA SER A 259 6.76 18.65 -2.65
C SER A 259 5.31 18.93 -2.24
N ARG A 260 4.81 20.13 -2.53
CA ARG A 260 3.45 20.57 -2.24
C ARG A 260 2.87 21.39 -3.38
N LEU A 261 1.62 21.09 -3.74
CA LEU A 261 0.81 21.90 -4.63
C LEU A 261 -0.02 22.91 -3.85
N THR A 262 -0.26 24.08 -4.44
CA THR A 262 -1.23 25.02 -3.90
C THR A 262 -2.65 24.53 -4.16
N HIS A 263 -2.94 24.07 -5.38
CA HIS A 263 -4.27 23.61 -5.78
C HIS A 263 -4.21 22.34 -6.63
N LEU A 264 -5.07 21.38 -6.30
CA LEU A 264 -5.40 20.21 -7.10
C LEU A 264 -6.90 20.19 -7.39
N GLY A 265 -7.28 20.44 -8.64
CA GLY A 265 -8.66 20.34 -9.13
C GLY A 265 -8.98 18.93 -9.61
N LEU A 266 -10.07 18.37 -9.10
CA LEU A 266 -10.59 17.04 -9.45
C LEU A 266 -12.07 17.22 -9.82
N GLY A 267 -12.35 17.78 -11.00
CA GLY A 267 -13.71 18.11 -11.43
C GLY A 267 -14.36 19.23 -10.59
N THR A 268 -15.41 18.91 -9.83
CA THR A 268 -16.17 19.87 -9.01
C THR A 268 -15.58 20.11 -7.62
N VAL A 269 -14.52 19.40 -7.24
CA VAL A 269 -13.78 19.61 -5.99
C VAL A 269 -12.38 20.12 -6.25
N THR A 270 -11.89 21.01 -5.40
CA THR A 270 -10.51 21.47 -5.37
C THR A 270 -9.91 21.20 -4.00
N LEU A 271 -8.79 20.48 -3.95
CA LEU A 271 -7.98 20.32 -2.74
C LEU A 271 -6.93 21.42 -2.68
N HIS A 272 -6.77 22.02 -1.51
CA HIS A 272 -5.74 23.02 -1.23
C HIS A 272 -4.62 22.39 -0.43
N ASP A 273 -3.39 22.81 -0.71
CA ASP A 273 -2.18 22.38 0.00
C ASP A 273 -2.02 20.86 0.00
N VAL A 274 -1.69 20.35 -1.18
CA VAL A 274 -1.64 18.91 -1.44
C VAL A 274 -0.18 18.46 -1.44
N PRO A 275 0.24 17.58 -0.51
CA PRO A 275 1.55 16.95 -0.60
C PRO A 275 1.59 16.04 -1.84
N ILE A 276 2.74 16.03 -2.51
CA ILE A 276 2.96 15.26 -3.73
C ILE A 276 4.33 14.61 -3.74
N ASP A 277 4.45 13.58 -4.56
CA ASP A 277 5.72 13.01 -4.99
C ASP A 277 6.12 13.57 -6.36
N LEU A 278 7.42 13.76 -6.56
CA LEU A 278 8.05 14.03 -7.84
C LEU A 278 8.93 12.84 -8.17
N ALA A 279 8.68 12.22 -9.31
CA ALA A 279 9.44 11.08 -9.80
C ALA A 279 9.75 11.23 -11.30
N GLU A 280 10.77 10.53 -11.78
CA GLU A 280 11.02 10.41 -13.22
C GLU A 280 10.20 9.24 -13.75
N PHE A 281 9.45 9.47 -14.83
CA PHE A 281 8.65 8.41 -15.45
C PHE A 281 9.45 7.75 -16.57
N PRO A 282 9.48 6.41 -16.61
CA PRO A 282 10.09 5.69 -17.72
C PRO A 282 9.47 6.09 -19.07
N PRO A 283 10.27 6.37 -20.11
CA PRO A 283 9.77 6.76 -21.44
C PRO A 283 8.93 5.67 -22.10
N GLU A 284 9.02 4.43 -21.60
CA GLU A 284 8.25 3.31 -22.09
C GLU A 284 6.79 3.33 -21.60
N TRP A 285 6.43 4.16 -20.62
CA TRP A 285 5.04 4.33 -20.20
C TRP A 285 4.26 5.08 -21.27
N VAL A 286 3.51 4.33 -22.07
CA VAL A 286 2.75 4.83 -23.21
C VAL A 286 1.30 4.46 -23.01
N PHE A 287 0.45 5.47 -22.92
CA PHE A 287 -1.00 5.34 -22.86
C PHE A 287 -1.58 5.75 -24.19
N THR A 288 -2.70 5.14 -24.58
CA THR A 288 -3.37 5.44 -25.85
C THR A 288 -4.87 5.60 -25.64
N ASP A 289 -5.51 6.42 -26.44
CA ASP A 289 -6.97 6.43 -26.56
C ASP A 289 -7.41 5.14 -27.26
N GLU A 290 -8.33 4.39 -26.66
CA GLU A 290 -8.76 3.11 -27.24
C GLU A 290 -9.59 3.21 -28.52
N ASN A 291 -10.16 4.37 -28.82
CA ASN A 291 -10.97 4.60 -30.01
C ASN A 291 -10.13 5.12 -31.17
N THR A 292 -9.19 6.04 -30.90
CA THR A 292 -8.37 6.68 -31.94
C THR A 292 -6.99 6.04 -32.11
N GLY A 293 -6.48 5.37 -31.07
CA GLY A 293 -5.12 4.85 -31.01
C GLY A 293 -4.04 5.94 -30.81
N GLU A 294 -4.44 7.19 -30.60
CA GLU A 294 -3.50 8.29 -30.38
C GLU A 294 -2.87 8.20 -29.00
N THR A 295 -1.59 8.57 -28.90
CA THR A 295 -0.86 8.60 -27.63
C THR A 295 -1.46 9.67 -26.70
N ILE A 296 -1.67 9.29 -25.45
CA ILE A 296 -2.04 10.18 -24.36
C ILE A 296 -0.79 10.48 -23.55
N GLU A 297 -0.41 11.76 -23.48
CA GLU A 297 0.62 12.22 -22.55
C GLU A 297 0.05 12.11 -21.12
N VAL A 298 0.74 11.36 -20.26
CA VAL A 298 0.41 11.20 -18.85
C VAL A 298 1.54 11.76 -18.01
N ASP A 299 1.20 12.73 -17.18
CA ASP A 299 2.16 13.51 -16.38
C ASP A 299 2.08 13.23 -14.88
N GLY A 300 1.24 12.27 -14.47
CA GLY A 300 1.13 11.93 -13.07
C GLY A 300 0.35 10.65 -12.77
N ILE A 301 0.31 10.34 -11.49
CA ILE A 301 -0.34 9.19 -10.88
C ILE A 301 -1.28 9.71 -9.79
N LEU A 302 -2.58 9.44 -9.93
CA LEU A 302 -3.59 9.76 -8.93
C LEU A 302 -3.72 8.59 -7.96
N SER A 303 -3.41 8.84 -6.68
CA SER A 303 -3.08 7.77 -5.74
C SER A 303 -3.82 7.86 -4.40
N THR A 304 -3.53 6.90 -3.52
CA THR A 304 -4.25 6.62 -2.28
C THR A 304 -4.37 7.80 -1.33
N GLY A 305 -3.35 8.63 -1.17
CA GLY A 305 -3.37 9.83 -0.31
C GLY A 305 -4.41 10.87 -0.74
N VAL A 306 -4.70 10.95 -2.04
CA VAL A 306 -5.82 11.76 -2.56
C VAL A 306 -7.15 11.04 -2.31
N PHE A 307 -7.23 9.73 -2.56
CA PHE A 307 -8.45 8.93 -2.32
C PHE A 307 -8.85 8.91 -0.85
N HIS A 308 -7.89 8.97 0.07
CA HIS A 308 -8.09 9.05 1.51
C HIS A 308 -8.88 10.30 1.95
N GLN A 309 -9.00 11.31 1.09
CA GLN A 309 -9.76 12.52 1.38
C GLN A 309 -11.26 12.39 1.06
N PHE A 310 -11.68 11.27 0.47
CA PHE A 310 -13.01 11.08 -0.10
C PHE A 310 -13.57 9.69 0.20
N LEU A 311 -14.89 9.56 0.05
CA LEU A 311 -15.49 8.29 -0.30
C LEU A 311 -15.28 8.09 -1.80
N THR A 312 -14.32 7.23 -2.16
CA THR A 312 -13.79 7.14 -3.54
C THR A 312 -14.36 5.92 -4.24
N THR A 313 -15.03 6.09 -5.37
CA THR A 313 -15.56 4.99 -6.19
C THR A 313 -14.89 4.90 -7.54
N MET A 314 -14.26 3.76 -7.83
CA MET A 314 -13.87 3.37 -9.18
C MET A 314 -15.01 2.60 -9.82
N ASP A 315 -15.69 3.26 -10.76
CA ASP A 315 -16.81 2.71 -11.51
C ASP A 315 -16.33 2.28 -12.89
N TYR A 316 -15.72 1.10 -12.96
CA TYR A 316 -15.23 0.52 -14.22
C TYR A 316 -16.34 0.35 -15.27
N PRO A 317 -17.52 -0.21 -14.95
CA PRO A 317 -18.63 -0.30 -15.90
C PRO A 317 -19.12 1.07 -16.40
N GLY A 318 -19.17 2.07 -15.51
CA GLY A 318 -19.54 3.45 -15.82
C GLY A 318 -18.40 4.29 -16.42
N ARG A 319 -17.19 3.74 -16.51
CA ARG A 319 -15.97 4.40 -16.98
C ARG A 319 -15.68 5.74 -16.31
N GLN A 320 -15.74 5.77 -14.98
CA GLN A 320 -15.58 7.00 -14.22
C GLN A 320 -15.00 6.77 -12.82
N LEU A 321 -14.29 7.78 -12.32
CA LEU A 321 -13.95 7.94 -10.91
C LEU A 321 -14.98 8.89 -10.29
N VAL A 322 -15.60 8.47 -9.19
CA VAL A 322 -16.55 9.30 -8.42
C VAL A 322 -15.97 9.60 -7.05
N LEU A 323 -15.94 10.88 -6.69
CA LEU A 323 -15.47 11.37 -5.40
C LEU A 323 -16.64 12.00 -4.64
N GLU A 324 -16.88 11.51 -3.44
CA GLU A 324 -17.90 12.02 -2.53
C GLU A 324 -17.25 12.48 -1.21
N PRO A 325 -17.86 13.41 -0.46
CA PRO A 325 -17.38 13.76 0.88
C PRO A 325 -17.33 12.53 1.81
N ARG A 326 -16.29 12.46 2.67
CA ARG A 326 -16.18 11.46 3.75
C ARG A 326 -17.36 11.52 4.72
N GLY A 327 -17.64 10.39 5.38
CA GLY A 327 -18.78 10.23 6.29
C GLY A 327 -20.17 10.25 5.61
N GLY A 328 -20.23 10.36 4.28
CA GLY A 328 -21.45 10.18 3.51
C GLY A 328 -21.84 8.70 3.39
N ALA A 329 -23.11 8.43 3.07
CA ALA A 329 -23.52 7.08 2.67
C ALA A 329 -23.06 6.81 1.23
N ILE A 330 -22.63 5.58 0.93
CA ILE A 330 -22.33 5.17 -0.44
C ILE A 330 -23.60 5.33 -1.28
N SER A 331 -23.53 6.20 -2.30
CA SER A 331 -24.64 6.42 -3.21
C SER A 331 -24.97 5.13 -3.96
N SER A 332 -26.23 4.67 -3.85
CA SER A 332 -26.78 3.52 -4.60
C SER A 332 -25.98 2.21 -4.44
N VAL A 333 -25.90 1.68 -3.21
CA VAL A 333 -25.37 0.34 -2.96
C VAL A 333 -26.36 -0.71 -3.49
N SER A 334 -25.89 -1.55 -4.42
CA SER A 334 -26.65 -2.72 -4.89
C SER A 334 -26.97 -3.67 -3.72
N ALA A 335 -28.13 -4.35 -3.77
CA ALA A 335 -28.45 -5.42 -2.83
C ALA A 335 -27.47 -6.62 -2.91
N THR A 336 -26.68 -6.69 -3.97
CA THR A 336 -25.62 -7.69 -4.18
C THR A 336 -24.22 -7.18 -3.82
N ALA A 337 -24.12 -5.97 -3.26
CA ALA A 337 -22.83 -5.41 -2.90
C ALA A 337 -22.14 -6.26 -1.84
N THR A 338 -20.82 -6.36 -1.96
CA THR A 338 -19.98 -7.10 -1.02
C THR A 338 -19.03 -6.14 -0.33
N GLU A 339 -19.06 -6.15 0.99
CA GLU A 339 -18.12 -5.41 1.84
C GLU A 339 -16.90 -6.28 2.16
N ILE A 340 -15.71 -5.78 1.85
CA ILE A 340 -14.43 -6.42 2.12
C ILE A 340 -13.63 -5.50 3.05
N PRO A 341 -13.38 -5.90 4.31
CA PRO A 341 -12.55 -5.11 5.20
C PRO A 341 -11.10 -5.11 4.71
N PHE A 342 -10.42 -3.99 4.92
CA PHE A 342 -8.99 -3.85 4.66
C PHE A 342 -8.28 -3.26 5.87
N ILE A 343 -6.96 -3.42 5.91
CA ILE A 343 -6.07 -2.65 6.78
C ILE A 343 -5.22 -1.72 5.93
N LEU A 344 -4.80 -0.60 6.50
CA LEU A 344 -3.87 0.32 5.85
C LEU A 344 -2.48 0.16 6.48
N ASP A 345 -1.58 -0.49 5.75
CA ASP A 345 -0.19 -0.69 6.16
C ASP A 345 0.70 0.41 5.57
N GLY A 346 1.77 0.76 6.29
CA GLY A 346 2.61 1.90 5.94
C GLY A 346 1.77 3.16 5.75
N SER A 347 2.01 3.90 4.67
CA SER A 347 1.23 5.09 4.35
C SER A 347 -0.01 4.84 3.48
N HIS A 348 -0.07 3.75 2.71
CA HIS A 348 -1.09 3.59 1.66
C HIS A 348 -1.44 2.15 1.26
N PHE A 349 -0.76 1.14 1.78
CA PHE A 349 -0.96 -0.24 1.34
C PHE A 349 -2.26 -0.82 1.90
N MET A 350 -3.32 -0.86 1.08
CA MET A 350 -4.60 -1.47 1.43
C MET A 350 -4.51 -2.99 1.33
N ILE A 351 -4.33 -3.66 2.47
CA ILE A 351 -4.21 -5.12 2.55
C ILE A 351 -5.56 -5.74 2.90
N VAL A 352 -6.01 -6.69 2.09
CA VAL A 352 -7.22 -7.48 2.31
C VAL A 352 -6.89 -8.94 2.59
N LYS A 353 -7.81 -9.63 3.28
CA LYS A 353 -7.79 -11.09 3.40
C LYS A 353 -8.59 -11.71 2.25
N GLY A 354 -8.02 -12.75 1.64
CA GLY A 354 -8.66 -13.47 0.54
C GLY A 354 -8.41 -14.97 0.59
N ALA A 355 -8.73 -15.63 -0.52
CA ALA A 355 -8.40 -17.02 -0.77
C ALA A 355 -7.83 -17.22 -2.18
N VAL A 356 -6.85 -18.11 -2.31
CA VAL A 356 -6.27 -18.52 -3.59
C VAL A 356 -6.33 -20.04 -3.67
N ASN A 357 -6.86 -20.56 -4.79
CA ASN A 357 -7.11 -21.99 -5.00
C ASN A 357 -7.84 -22.67 -3.81
N GLY A 358 -8.77 -21.94 -3.19
CA GLY A 358 -9.56 -22.41 -2.04
C GLY A 358 -8.85 -22.40 -0.69
N LYS A 359 -7.59 -21.95 -0.62
CA LYS A 359 -6.86 -21.72 0.64
C LYS A 359 -7.08 -20.30 1.13
N GLU A 360 -7.76 -20.15 2.25
CA GLU A 360 -8.12 -18.88 2.86
C GLU A 360 -6.96 -18.25 3.66
N GLY A 361 -7.14 -17.00 4.07
CA GLY A 361 -6.26 -16.31 5.01
C GLY A 361 -5.07 -15.60 4.36
N VAL A 362 -4.93 -15.66 3.04
CA VAL A 362 -3.88 -14.94 2.31
C VAL A 362 -4.09 -13.44 2.44
N SER A 363 -2.99 -12.71 2.71
CA SER A 363 -2.94 -11.25 2.75
C SER A 363 -2.57 -10.73 1.35
N LEU A 364 -3.45 -9.95 0.73
CA LEU A 364 -3.25 -9.44 -0.61
C LEU A 364 -3.28 -7.90 -0.60
N PHE A 365 -2.26 -7.27 -1.17
CA PHE A 365 -2.29 -5.83 -1.43
C PHE A 365 -3.18 -5.53 -2.64
N LEU A 366 -4.06 -4.55 -2.55
CA LEU A 366 -4.86 -4.06 -3.68
C LEU A 366 -4.09 -3.01 -4.47
N ASP A 367 -3.54 -3.42 -5.61
CA ASP A 367 -2.71 -2.59 -6.46
C ASP A 367 -3.41 -2.36 -7.82
N SER A 368 -4.17 -1.28 -7.92
CA SER A 368 -4.86 -0.91 -9.15
C SER A 368 -3.92 -0.42 -10.24
N GLY A 369 -2.67 -0.06 -9.90
CA GLY A 369 -1.63 0.31 -10.85
C GLY A 369 -0.77 -0.87 -11.28
N LEU A 370 -0.90 -2.04 -10.66
CA LEU A 370 -0.35 -3.28 -11.17
C LEU A 370 -1.05 -3.64 -12.50
N ASP A 371 -0.50 -3.09 -13.57
CA ASP A 371 -0.94 -3.32 -14.94
C ASP A 371 -0.16 -4.47 -15.52
N ASP A 372 -0.83 -5.57 -15.84
CA ASP A 372 -0.36 -6.62 -16.72
C ASP A 372 -1.55 -7.02 -17.60
N PRO A 373 -1.39 -7.27 -18.91
CA PRO A 373 -2.54 -7.51 -19.81
C PRO A 373 -3.38 -8.75 -19.45
N GLU A 374 -2.82 -9.71 -18.72
CA GLU A 374 -3.47 -11.00 -18.44
C GLU A 374 -3.54 -11.34 -16.95
N ALA A 375 -2.54 -10.89 -16.18
CA ALA A 375 -2.40 -11.35 -14.80
C ALA A 375 -3.32 -10.60 -13.86
N SER A 376 -4.17 -11.35 -13.16
CA SER A 376 -5.11 -10.85 -12.14
C SER A 376 -4.49 -10.80 -10.74
N ILE A 377 -3.37 -11.50 -10.54
CA ILE A 377 -2.74 -11.63 -9.24
C ILE A 377 -1.24 -11.81 -9.37
N LEU A 378 -0.49 -11.21 -8.46
CA LEU A 378 0.89 -11.56 -8.19
C LEU A 378 0.98 -12.39 -6.91
N LEU A 379 1.77 -13.46 -6.91
CA LEU A 379 2.04 -14.27 -5.73
C LEU A 379 3.52 -14.36 -5.42
N GLN A 380 3.83 -14.42 -4.14
CA GLN A 380 5.17 -14.63 -3.60
C GLN A 380 5.45 -16.10 -3.33
N GLN A 381 6.71 -16.47 -3.13
CA GLN A 381 7.12 -17.88 -3.02
C GLN A 381 6.38 -18.61 -1.89
N GLY A 382 6.31 -18.01 -0.70
CA GLY A 382 5.60 -18.59 0.43
C GLY A 382 4.11 -18.80 0.19
N ALA A 383 3.48 -17.93 -0.60
CA ALA A 383 2.09 -18.08 -1.01
C ALA A 383 1.91 -19.26 -1.97
N LEU A 384 2.80 -19.41 -2.96
CA LEU A 384 2.78 -20.55 -3.88
C LEU A 384 2.86 -21.88 -3.14
N ASP A 385 3.78 -21.97 -2.16
CA ASP A 385 3.97 -23.16 -1.34
C ASP A 385 2.74 -23.44 -0.47
N TYR A 386 2.15 -22.39 0.13
CA TYR A 386 0.93 -22.48 0.95
C TYR A 386 -0.28 -22.98 0.15
N VAL A 387 -0.44 -22.50 -1.08
CA VAL A 387 -1.60 -22.83 -1.94
C VAL A 387 -1.36 -24.03 -2.85
N GLY A 388 -0.15 -24.59 -2.85
CA GLY A 388 0.22 -25.78 -3.61
C GLY A 388 0.42 -25.55 -5.10
N ILE A 389 0.74 -24.32 -5.53
CA ILE A 389 1.08 -24.01 -6.92
C ILE A 389 2.54 -24.33 -7.17
N LYS A 390 2.81 -25.17 -8.16
CA LYS A 390 4.17 -25.46 -8.62
C LYS A 390 4.58 -24.50 -9.71
N ARG A 391 5.76 -23.89 -9.56
CA ARG A 391 6.36 -23.03 -10.59
C ARG A 391 7.06 -23.88 -11.65
N ASP A 392 6.78 -23.60 -12.92
CA ASP A 392 7.64 -24.04 -14.02
C ASP A 392 8.84 -23.08 -14.11
N LYS A 393 10.02 -23.53 -13.67
CA LYS A 393 11.24 -22.70 -13.69
C LYS A 393 11.74 -22.46 -15.12
N GLN A 394 11.32 -23.26 -16.10
CA GLN A 394 11.67 -23.08 -17.50
C GLN A 394 10.80 -22.03 -18.20
N GLY A 395 9.66 -21.66 -17.59
CA GLY A 395 8.75 -20.62 -18.08
C GLY A 395 9.07 -19.20 -17.60
N ALA A 396 10.23 -19.00 -16.96
CA ALA A 396 10.66 -17.69 -16.50
C ALA A 396 11.25 -16.88 -17.69
N TYR A 397 10.84 -15.62 -17.83
CA TYR A 397 11.32 -14.74 -18.89
C TYR A 397 11.29 -13.28 -18.46
N THR A 398 12.10 -12.44 -19.10
CA THR A 398 12.03 -10.99 -18.98
C THR A 398 11.21 -10.44 -20.14
N PRO A 399 10.11 -9.71 -19.92
CA PRO A 399 9.33 -9.10 -20.98
C PRO A 399 10.15 -8.24 -21.95
N GLU A 400 9.84 -8.34 -23.25
CA GLU A 400 10.40 -7.46 -24.28
C GLU A 400 10.05 -6.00 -23.96
N ASN A 401 10.98 -5.07 -24.25
CA ASN A 401 10.91 -3.65 -23.89
C ASN A 401 10.88 -3.33 -22.39
N SER A 402 11.01 -4.32 -21.50
CA SER A 402 11.51 -4.19 -20.12
C SER A 402 10.97 -2.98 -19.33
N LYS A 403 9.65 -2.73 -19.45
CA LYS A 403 8.93 -1.67 -18.74
C LYS A 403 8.77 -2.11 -17.28
N GLY A 404 9.62 -1.59 -16.40
CA GLY A 404 9.51 -1.80 -14.97
C GLY A 404 8.56 -0.81 -14.30
N GLY A 405 8.53 -0.86 -12.96
CA GLY A 405 7.97 0.20 -12.13
C GLY A 405 8.79 1.49 -12.19
N LEU A 406 8.55 2.42 -11.25
CA LEU A 406 9.27 3.70 -11.19
C LEU A 406 10.81 3.55 -11.13
N GLY A 407 11.32 2.44 -10.59
CA GLY A 407 12.75 2.12 -10.59
C GLY A 407 13.35 1.78 -11.96
N GLY A 408 12.51 1.61 -12.99
CA GLY A 408 12.91 1.27 -14.37
C GLY A 408 13.46 -0.15 -14.54
N GLY A 409 13.65 -0.55 -15.80
CA GLY A 409 14.27 -1.81 -16.18
C GLY A 409 13.40 -3.06 -16.00
N GLY A 410 13.70 -4.10 -16.77
CA GLY A 410 12.98 -5.36 -16.74
C GLY A 410 13.43 -6.26 -15.59
N PHE A 411 12.54 -7.15 -15.18
CA PHE A 411 12.81 -8.23 -14.23
C PHE A 411 12.17 -9.53 -14.74
N GLU A 412 12.70 -10.65 -14.27
CA GLU A 412 12.23 -11.97 -14.65
C GLU A 412 10.86 -12.24 -14.01
N ILE A 413 9.91 -12.69 -14.81
CA ILE A 413 8.59 -13.10 -14.35
C ILE A 413 8.28 -14.53 -14.78
N THR A 414 7.34 -15.16 -14.09
CA THR A 414 6.76 -16.44 -14.48
C THR A 414 5.25 -16.33 -14.48
N ARG A 415 4.60 -16.79 -15.55
CA ARG A 415 3.14 -16.91 -15.63
C ARG A 415 2.69 -18.12 -14.82
N LEU A 416 1.63 -17.93 -14.03
CA LEU A 416 1.04 -18.97 -13.19
C LEU A 416 -0.37 -19.27 -13.66
N SER A 417 -0.76 -20.54 -13.65
CA SER A 417 -2.17 -20.92 -13.76
C SER A 417 -2.79 -20.90 -12.37
N ILE A 418 -3.82 -20.08 -12.19
CA ILE A 418 -4.52 -19.88 -10.92
C ILE A 418 -5.97 -20.37 -11.09
N ASP A 419 -6.37 -21.37 -10.32
CA ASP A 419 -7.71 -21.96 -10.43
C ASP A 419 -8.78 -20.98 -9.97
N SER A 420 -8.53 -20.29 -8.84
CA SER A 420 -9.45 -19.26 -8.34
C SER A 420 -8.80 -18.29 -7.39
N VAL A 421 -9.29 -17.05 -7.41
CA VAL A 421 -9.02 -16.01 -6.40
C VAL A 421 -10.36 -15.53 -5.85
N ALA A 422 -10.45 -15.37 -4.54
CA ALA A 422 -11.66 -14.89 -3.88
C ALA A 422 -11.39 -13.82 -2.81
N LEU A 423 -12.29 -12.84 -2.74
CA LEU A 423 -12.43 -11.87 -1.66
C LEU A 423 -13.85 -12.03 -1.08
N GLY A 424 -13.96 -12.75 0.03
CA GLY A 424 -15.27 -13.16 0.56
C GLY A 424 -16.10 -13.90 -0.51
N PRO A 425 -17.33 -13.46 -0.83
CA PRO A 425 -18.16 -14.07 -1.86
C PRO A 425 -17.74 -13.73 -3.31
N LEU A 426 -16.89 -12.71 -3.52
CA LEU A 426 -16.38 -12.38 -4.85
C LEU A 426 -15.38 -13.44 -5.26
N LYS A 427 -15.62 -14.13 -6.38
CA LYS A 427 -14.76 -15.19 -6.86
C LYS A 427 -14.56 -15.10 -8.36
N GLN A 428 -13.31 -15.05 -8.77
CA GLN A 428 -12.91 -15.22 -10.16
C GLN A 428 -12.15 -16.55 -10.32
N THR A 429 -12.26 -17.16 -11.49
CA THR A 429 -11.73 -18.51 -11.76
C THR A 429 -10.96 -18.53 -13.08
N SER A 430 -10.06 -19.50 -13.23
CA SER A 430 -9.27 -19.69 -14.45
C SER A 430 -8.46 -18.44 -14.82
N LEU A 431 -7.68 -17.97 -13.84
CA LEU A 431 -6.92 -16.73 -13.93
C LEU A 431 -5.46 -17.01 -14.29
N THR A 432 -4.83 -15.99 -14.89
CA THR A 432 -3.38 -15.91 -15.01
C THR A 432 -2.83 -15.17 -13.79
N GLY A 433 -1.77 -15.70 -13.19
CA GLY A 433 -1.01 -15.04 -12.14
C GLY A 433 0.44 -14.75 -12.54
N LEU A 434 1.15 -14.00 -11.70
CA LEU A 434 2.56 -13.68 -11.84
C LEU A 434 3.35 -14.11 -10.61
N PHE A 435 4.61 -14.47 -10.84
CA PHE A 435 5.66 -14.61 -9.85
C PHE A 435 6.92 -13.89 -10.35
N GLY A 436 7.77 -13.41 -9.44
CA GLY A 436 9.11 -12.91 -9.75
C GLY A 436 9.25 -11.38 -9.81
N VAL A 437 8.15 -10.63 -9.72
CA VAL A 437 8.19 -9.15 -9.75
C VAL A 437 8.87 -8.55 -8.52
N LEU A 438 8.75 -9.18 -7.36
CA LEU A 438 9.32 -8.68 -6.11
C LEU A 438 10.45 -9.57 -5.57
N PRO A 439 11.55 -8.97 -5.09
CA PRO A 439 12.56 -9.69 -4.34
C PRO A 439 12.01 -10.15 -2.99
N GLU A 440 12.58 -11.23 -2.44
CA GLU A 440 12.17 -11.83 -1.16
C GLU A 440 12.23 -10.87 0.03
N ALA A 441 13.11 -9.87 -0.02
CA ALA A 441 13.20 -8.81 0.99
C ALA A 441 11.89 -8.00 1.15
N LEU A 442 11.03 -8.00 0.12
CA LEU A 442 9.74 -7.28 0.08
C LEU A 442 8.55 -8.23 0.28
N TYR A 443 8.78 -9.42 0.85
CA TYR A 443 7.71 -10.39 1.14
C TYR A 443 6.90 -10.10 2.40
N HIS A 444 7.28 -9.03 3.11
CA HIS A 444 6.59 -8.56 4.30
C HIS A 444 6.15 -7.11 4.10
N THR A 445 5.04 -6.74 4.72
CA THR A 445 4.59 -5.36 4.79
C THR A 445 5.53 -4.52 5.67
N GLU A 446 5.36 -3.21 5.69
CA GLU A 446 6.18 -2.33 6.53
C GLU A 446 5.99 -2.60 8.02
N SER A 447 4.78 -3.01 8.42
CA SER A 447 4.49 -3.46 9.79
C SER A 447 5.08 -4.84 10.12
N GLY A 448 5.64 -5.53 9.13
CA GLY A 448 6.25 -6.85 9.25
C GLY A 448 5.27 -8.01 9.08
N MET A 449 4.06 -7.79 8.58
CA MET A 449 3.11 -8.87 8.28
C MET A 449 3.50 -9.60 7.01
N ILE A 450 3.15 -10.88 6.90
CA ILE A 450 3.29 -11.62 5.63
C ILE A 450 2.35 -11.00 4.59
N LEU A 451 2.93 -10.64 3.44
CA LEU A 451 2.22 -10.24 2.24
C LEU A 451 2.26 -11.42 1.27
N ASP A 452 1.15 -12.07 0.95
CA ASP A 452 1.18 -13.24 0.07
C ASP A 452 1.22 -12.84 -1.42
N GLY A 453 0.72 -11.65 -1.73
CA GLY A 453 0.52 -11.26 -3.11
C GLY A 453 -0.18 -9.92 -3.29
N PHE A 454 -0.48 -9.61 -4.55
CA PHE A 454 -1.06 -8.35 -5.01
C PHE A 454 -2.23 -8.68 -5.92
N LEU A 455 -3.38 -8.06 -5.72
CA LEU A 455 -4.46 -8.08 -6.70
C LEU A 455 -4.25 -6.94 -7.67
N SER A 456 -4.22 -7.28 -8.96
CA SER A 456 -3.87 -6.35 -10.01
C SER A 456 -5.07 -5.59 -10.55
N HIS A 457 -4.80 -4.63 -11.43
CA HIS A 457 -5.79 -3.99 -12.27
C HIS A 457 -6.75 -5.01 -12.95
N GLN A 458 -6.22 -6.13 -13.47
CA GLN A 458 -7.04 -7.11 -14.20
C GLN A 458 -8.08 -7.79 -13.31
N PHE A 459 -7.79 -8.01 -12.02
CA PHE A 459 -8.81 -8.51 -11.10
C PHE A 459 -9.86 -7.43 -10.80
N LEU A 460 -9.40 -6.20 -10.51
CA LEU A 460 -10.21 -5.11 -10.00
C LEU A 460 -11.16 -4.49 -11.04
N ARG A 461 -10.77 -4.48 -12.32
CA ARG A 461 -11.50 -3.82 -13.41
C ARG A 461 -12.87 -4.42 -13.75
N HIS A 462 -13.22 -5.55 -13.14
CA HIS A 462 -14.50 -6.23 -13.36
C HIS A 462 -15.63 -5.71 -12.46
N TYR A 463 -15.33 -4.83 -11.51
CA TYR A 463 -16.27 -4.37 -10.50
C TYR A 463 -16.42 -2.86 -10.51
N LYS A 464 -17.53 -2.38 -9.96
CA LYS A 464 -17.57 -1.05 -9.37
C LYS A 464 -17.17 -1.18 -7.90
N TRP A 465 -16.13 -0.50 -7.46
CA TRP A 465 -15.70 -0.57 -6.06
C TRP A 465 -15.53 0.79 -5.41
N THR A 466 -15.91 0.89 -4.14
CA THR A 466 -15.83 2.10 -3.33
C THR A 466 -14.92 1.86 -2.13
N ILE A 467 -13.97 2.77 -1.87
CA ILE A 467 -13.10 2.75 -0.69
C ILE A 467 -13.67 3.71 0.36
N ASP A 468 -13.90 3.18 1.55
CA ASP A 468 -14.24 3.94 2.74
C ASP A 468 -13.15 3.76 3.82
N PHE A 469 -12.35 4.81 4.01
CA PHE A 469 -11.29 4.86 5.02
C PHE A 469 -11.80 5.20 6.42
N ASP A 470 -13.05 5.64 6.59
CA ASP A 470 -13.65 5.85 7.91
C ASP A 470 -14.05 4.50 8.54
N SER A 471 -14.61 3.60 7.72
CA SER A 471 -14.99 2.25 8.15
C SER A 471 -13.94 1.18 7.86
N MET A 472 -12.90 1.49 7.08
CA MET A 472 -11.87 0.56 6.62
C MET A 472 -12.46 -0.61 5.81
N VAL A 473 -13.41 -0.30 4.95
CA VAL A 473 -14.15 -1.25 4.11
C VAL A 473 -14.10 -0.82 2.65
N MET A 474 -13.94 -1.80 1.77
CA MET A 474 -14.19 -1.65 0.34
C MET A 474 -15.51 -2.32 -0.04
N THR A 475 -16.37 -1.59 -0.74
CA THR A 475 -17.65 -2.11 -1.22
C THR A 475 -17.56 -2.40 -2.71
N PHE A 476 -17.71 -3.67 -3.12
CA PHE A 476 -17.70 -4.13 -4.51
C PHE A 476 -19.11 -4.42 -5.02
N GLN A 477 -19.38 -4.09 -6.28
CA GLN A 477 -20.69 -4.24 -6.94
C GLN A 477 -20.56 -4.80 -8.36
#